data_AF-X1R7K1-F1
#
_entry.id   AF-X1R7K1-F1
#
_cell.length_a   1.000
_cell.length_b   1.000
_cell.length_c   1.000
_cell.angle_alpha   90.00
_cell.angle_beta   90.00
_cell.angle_gamma   90.00
#
_symmetry.space_group_name_H-M   'P 1'
#
loop_
_entity.id
_entity.type
_entity.pdbx_description
1 polymer ?
#
loop_
_entity_poly.entity_id
_entity_poly.type
_entity_poly.pdbx_seq_one_letter_code
_entity_poly.pdbx_strand_id
1 'polypeptide(L)' 'MESMFDLEAERKRLQKEIAQSQAEIARLEARLNDKAFLSKAPAAVIDKERQKLHTLTDKLKRLEQQIPEL' A
#
# COMPACT_ATOMS: atom_id res chain seq x y z
N MET A 1 -27.24 18.55 -7.33
CA MET A 1 -26.64 17.64 -8.33
C MET A 1 -25.11 17.60 -8.25
N GLU A 2 -24.47 18.17 -7.23
CA GLU A 2 -23.00 18.06 -7.03
C GLU A 2 -22.59 16.69 -6.45
N SER A 3 -23.49 16.02 -5.74
CA SER A 3 -23.17 14.87 -4.89
C SER A 3 -22.68 13.62 -5.62
N MET A 4 -23.08 13.39 -6.87
CA MET A 4 -22.73 12.14 -7.58
C MET A 4 -21.38 12.23 -8.28
N PHE A 5 -21.04 13.41 -8.79
CA PHE A 5 -19.75 13.67 -9.43
C PHE A 5 -18.61 13.67 -8.41
N ASP A 6 -18.84 14.23 -7.22
CA ASP A 6 -17.86 14.23 -6.13
C ASP A 6 -17.54 12.81 -5.64
N LEU A 7 -18.56 11.94 -5.53
CA LEU A 7 -18.37 10.53 -5.16
C LEU A 7 -17.60 9.73 -6.21
N GLU A 8 -17.84 9.97 -7.51
CA GLU A 8 -17.06 9.32 -8.57
C GLU A 8 -15.61 9.80 -8.59
N ALA A 9 -15.37 11.10 -8.38
CA ALA A 9 -14.03 11.65 -8.28
C ALA A 9 -13.28 11.09 -7.07
N GLU A 10 -13.94 10.99 -5.92
CA GLU A 10 -13.37 10.42 -4.70
C GLU A 10 -13.06 8.93 -4.86
N ARG A 11 -13.98 8.16 -5.46
CA ARG A 11 -13.75 6.74 -5.79
C ARG A 11 -12.51 6.57 -6.68
N LYS A 12 -12.37 7.40 -7.73
CA LYS A 12 -11.18 7.37 -8.61
C LYS A 12 -9.90 7.73 -7.85
N ARG A 13 -9.96 8.70 -6.93
CA ARG A 13 -8.82 9.08 -6.08
C ARG A 13 -8.38 7.91 -5.19
N LEU A 14 -9.34 7.28 -4.50
CA LEU A 14 -9.06 6.12 -3.65
C LEU A 14 -8.52 4.93 -4.46
N GLN A 15 -9.10 4.62 -5.61
CA GLN A 15 -8.60 3.55 -6.49
C GLN A 15 -7.15 3.79 -6.93
N LYS A 16 -6.79 5.05 -7.25
CA LYS A 16 -5.41 5.40 -7.58
C LYS A 16 -4.47 5.22 -6.40
N GLU A 17 -4.90 5.61 -5.19
CA GLU A 17 -4.11 5.46 -3.98
C GLU A 17 -3.90 3.99 -3.58
N ILE A 18 -4.95 3.16 -3.77
CA ILE A 18 -4.90 1.70 -3.63
C ILE A 18 -3.86 1.12 -4.59
N ALA A 19 -3.95 1.45 -5.88
CA ALA A 19 -3.02 0.94 -6.89
C ALA A 19 -1.57 1.32 -6.59
N GLN A 20 -1.33 2.55 -6.12
CA GLN A 20 0.00 3.00 -5.69
C GLN A 20 0.51 2.22 -4.47
N SER A 21 -0.36 2.03 -3.47
CA SER A 21 -0.03 1.28 -2.25
C SER A 21 0.27 -0.19 -2.56
N GLN A 22 -0.53 -0.83 -3.41
CA GLN A 22 -0.31 -2.21 -3.89
C GLN A 22 1.02 -2.34 -4.63
N ALA A 23 1.35 -1.39 -5.52
CA ALA A 23 2.62 -1.40 -6.24
C ALA A 23 3.82 -1.26 -5.30
N GLU A 24 3.71 -0.45 -4.25
CA GLU A 24 4.77 -0.30 -3.26
C GLU A 24 4.91 -1.53 -2.35
N ILE A 25 3.79 -2.12 -1.92
CA ILE A 25 3.76 -3.40 -1.20
C ILE A 25 4.47 -4.48 -2.00
N ALA A 26 4.10 -4.66 -3.27
CA ALA A 26 4.71 -5.69 -4.13
C ALA A 26 6.24 -5.52 -4.26
N ARG A 27 6.72 -4.26 -4.33
CA ARG A 27 8.17 -3.98 -4.36
C ARG A 27 8.85 -4.34 -3.04
N LEU A 28 8.23 -4.03 -1.90
CA LEU A 28 8.75 -4.36 -0.59
C LEU A 28 8.76 -5.87 -0.34
N GLU A 29 7.69 -6.57 -0.73
CA GLU A 29 7.60 -8.03 -0.65
C GLU A 29 8.67 -8.69 -1.52
N ALA A 30 8.86 -8.23 -2.76
CA ALA A 30 9.90 -8.74 -3.64
C ALA A 30 11.30 -8.56 -2.99
N ARG A 31 11.57 -7.39 -2.42
CA ARG A 31 12.83 -7.10 -1.73
C ARG A 31 13.02 -7.96 -0.47
N LEU A 32 11.96 -8.15 0.32
CA LEU A 32 11.97 -8.96 1.53
C LEU A 32 11.98 -10.48 1.25
N ASN A 33 11.71 -10.90 0.02
CA ASN A 33 11.88 -12.28 -0.44
C ASN A 33 13.24 -12.54 -1.11
N ASP A 34 13.99 -11.48 -1.45
CA ASP A 34 15.32 -11.62 -2.04
C ASP A 34 16.35 -12.07 -0.98
N LYS A 35 16.79 -13.33 -1.10
CA LYS A 35 17.81 -13.92 -0.23
C LYS A 35 19.15 -13.17 -0.24
N ALA A 36 19.52 -12.54 -1.36
CA ALA A 36 20.73 -11.75 -1.45
C ALA A 36 20.61 -10.46 -0.64
N PHE A 37 19.43 -9.83 -0.65
CA PHE A 37 19.14 -8.69 0.22
C PHE A 37 19.10 -9.11 1.70
N LEU A 38 18.36 -10.16 2.05
CA LEU A 38 18.21 -10.61 3.44
C LEU A 38 19.54 -11.06 4.09
N SER A 39 20.46 -11.61 3.31
CA SER A 39 21.77 -12.05 3.82
C SER A 39 22.79 -10.92 3.97
N LYS A 40 22.64 -9.82 3.22
CA LYS A 40 23.62 -8.73 3.18
C LYS A 40 23.14 -7.47 3.90
N ALA A 41 21.83 -7.25 4.00
CA ALA A 41 21.28 -6.07 4.63
C ALA A 41 21.38 -6.15 6.17
N PRO A 42 21.68 -5.03 6.85
CA PRO A 42 21.61 -4.97 8.31
C PRO A 42 20.20 -5.29 8.81
N ALA A 43 20.09 -5.92 9.98
CA ALA A 43 18.81 -6.25 10.61
C ALA A 43 17.88 -5.03 10.73
N ALA A 44 18.42 -3.88 11.16
CA ALA A 44 17.66 -2.64 11.26
C ALA A 44 17.05 -2.17 9.91
N VAL A 45 17.70 -2.46 8.78
CA VAL A 45 17.16 -2.15 7.46
C VAL A 45 16.02 -3.12 7.13
N ILE A 46 16.23 -4.42 7.35
CA ILE A 46 15.20 -5.45 7.12
C ILE A 46 13.97 -5.16 7.97
N ASP A 47 14.13 -4.83 9.24
CA ASP A 47 13.04 -4.49 10.16
C ASP A 47 12.30 -3.24 9.70
N LYS A 48 13.01 -2.22 9.23
CA LYS A 48 12.40 -1.01 8.66
C LYS A 48 11.57 -1.32 7.41
N GLU A 49 12.08 -2.16 6.51
CA GLU A 49 11.32 -2.57 5.31
C GLU A 49 10.08 -3.40 5.70
N ARG A 50 10.18 -4.29 6.70
CA ARG A 50 9.04 -5.05 7.23
C ARG A 50 8.00 -4.15 7.89
N GLN A 51 8.42 -3.18 8.70
CA GLN A 51 7.53 -2.21 9.33
C GLN A 51 6.81 -1.35 8.28
N LYS A 52 7.54 -0.96 7.23
CA LYS A 52 6.97 -0.21 6.11
C LYS A 52 5.94 -1.04 5.35
N LEU A 53 6.25 -2.31 5.07
CA LEU A 53 5.32 -3.25 4.46
C LEU A 53 4.04 -3.35 5.30
N HIS A 54 4.15 -3.62 6.59
CA HIS A 54 3.00 -3.71 7.49
C HIS A 54 2.14 -2.43 7.48
N THR A 55 2.78 -1.27 7.58
CA THR A 55 2.08 0.03 7.56
C THR A 55 1.32 0.25 6.24
N LEU A 56 1.94 -0.10 5.11
CA LEU A 56 1.30 0.04 3.79
C LEU A 56 0.17 -0.95 3.61
N THR A 57 0.31 -2.20 4.07
CA THR A 57 -0.76 -3.21 4.02
C THR A 57 -1.95 -2.77 4.88
N ASP A 58 -1.71 -2.25 6.07
CA ASP A 58 -2.76 -1.70 6.93
C ASP A 58 -3.46 -0.50 6.31
N LYS A 59 -2.69 0.38 5.65
CA LYS A 59 -3.23 1.52 4.91
C LYS A 59 -4.11 1.05 3.74
N LEU A 60 -3.60 0.11 2.94
CA LEU A 60 -4.32 -0.47 1.80
C LEU A 60 -5.67 -1.03 2.25
N LYS A 61 -5.68 -1.84 3.31
CA LYS A 61 -6.91 -2.41 3.86
C LYS A 61 -7.94 -1.34 4.25
N ARG A 62 -7.49 -0.24 4.88
CA ARG A 62 -8.39 0.88 5.24
C ARG A 62 -8.93 1.62 4.02
N LEU A 63 -8.13 1.75 2.95
CA LEU A 63 -8.58 2.38 1.70
C LEU A 63 -9.60 1.49 0.96
N GLU A 64 -9.35 0.18 0.91
CA GLU A 64 -10.26 -0.80 0.30
C GLU A 64 -11.60 -0.87 1.03
N GLN A 65 -11.60 -0.66 2.35
CA GLN A 65 -12.82 -0.58 3.17
C GLN A 65 -13.64 0.70 2.95
N GLN A 66 -13.03 1.80 2.50
CA GLN A 66 -13.72 3.06 2.25
C GLN A 66 -14.49 3.08 0.91
N ILE A 67 -14.05 2.29 -0.08
CA ILE A 67 -14.67 2.27 -1.42
C ILE A 67 -16.15 1.80 -1.40
N PRO A 68 -16.55 0.79 -0.61
CA PRO A 68 -17.95 0.41 -0.45
C PRO A 68 -18.83 1.44 0.28
N GLU A 69 -18.22 2.36 1.05
CA GLU A 69 -18.94 3.39 1.81
C GLU A 69 -19.16 4.69 1.01
N LEU A 70 -18.54 4.80 -0.17
CA LEU A 70 -18.77 5.83 -1.19
C LEU A 70 -19.84 5.40 -2.19
#